data_AF-A0A973T1P1-F1
#
_entry.id   AF-A0A973T1P1-F1
#
_cell.length_a   1.000
_cell.length_b   1.000
_cell.length_c   1.000
_cell.angle_alpha   90.00
_cell.angle_beta   90.00
_cell.angle_gamma   90.00
#
_symmetry.space_group_name_H-M   'P 1'
#
loop_
_entity.id
_entity.type
_entity.pdbx_description
1 polymer ?
#
loop_
_entity_poly.entity_id
_entity_poly.type
_entity_poly.pdbx_seq_one_letter_code
_entity_poly.pdbx_strand_id
1 'polypeptide(L)'
;MSLTHELRSRRAMNRRRVCLGAAVTALALPLAGCTTVHGERANVPSVQQKEAASVVAHFLTVNNRAGAGYLSQDVLTIESGALGATDEAGLRARHANHPEGNPKYQPLAFSDPRYLIPRQVGWPKFFVADVATNRDKNSRWLLVFRHSAPGQPWKASYVASVRTAALPEFARDKDGNAEAVGLGGTDLLVQPGQLSQSYATYLTSGGDGVFADGASTSQLRADRGAHAKTPNSVTQYADQPASSGDYTPVALRTADGGALVFFASHHQSRATFRAGYRVSVDDTTKALMTGTPKTSITLSHVADEAATVPRAGGSGRVVFLSRVVGLVSAKGE
;
A
#
# COMPACT_ATOMS: atom_id res chain seq x y z
N MET A 1 -84.44 62.21 -15.54
CA MET A 1 -85.20 61.89 -14.31
C MET A 1 -84.33 60.97 -13.46
N SER A 2 -84.07 61.15 -12.15
CA SER A 2 -84.91 61.66 -11.03
C SER A 2 -85.91 60.58 -10.55
N LEU A 3 -86.07 60.17 -9.28
CA LEU A 3 -85.52 60.50 -7.92
C LEU A 3 -85.61 59.19 -7.04
N THR A 4 -85.07 58.97 -5.82
CA THR A 4 -84.07 59.57 -4.88
C THR A 4 -83.81 58.61 -3.69
N HIS A 5 -82.66 58.77 -3.00
CA HIS A 5 -82.34 58.46 -1.58
C HIS A 5 -82.58 57.01 -1.02
N GLU A 6 -81.69 56.35 -0.27
CA GLU A 6 -80.71 56.73 0.78
C GLU A 6 -81.34 56.99 2.18
N LEU A 7 -80.74 56.37 3.22
CA LEU A 7 -80.66 56.74 4.66
C LEU A 7 -80.07 55.51 5.41
N ARG A 8 -79.29 55.59 6.52
CA ARG A 8 -78.89 56.70 7.39
C ARG A 8 -77.54 56.44 8.10
N SER A 9 -76.77 57.51 8.32
CA SER A 9 -75.47 57.54 9.03
C SER A 9 -75.47 57.02 10.48
N ARG A 10 -74.31 56.51 10.96
CA ARG A 10 -73.77 56.80 12.31
C ARG A 10 -72.22 56.83 12.33
N ARG A 11 -71.65 57.64 13.22
CA ARG A 11 -70.20 57.99 13.32
C ARG A 11 -69.46 57.12 14.35
N ALA A 12 -68.15 56.91 14.16
CA ALA A 12 -67.15 56.89 15.24
C ALA A 12 -65.74 57.28 14.73
N MET A 13 -64.96 58.01 15.53
CA MET A 13 -63.68 58.64 15.18
C MET A 13 -62.43 57.81 15.51
N ASN A 14 -61.32 58.11 14.81
CA ASN A 14 -59.92 58.06 15.26
C ASN A 14 -59.34 56.70 15.75
N ARG A 15 -58.19 56.26 15.23
CA ARG A 15 -56.89 56.91 15.51
C ARG A 15 -55.83 56.72 14.40
N ARG A 16 -54.85 57.61 14.42
CA ARG A 16 -53.69 57.67 13.51
C ARG A 16 -52.74 56.48 13.68
N ARG A 17 -52.09 56.05 12.58
CA ARG A 17 -50.63 56.01 12.44
C ARG A 17 -50.24 55.80 10.97
N VAL A 18 -49.31 56.62 10.48
CA VAL A 18 -48.63 56.45 9.19
C VAL A 18 -47.19 56.07 9.48
N CYS A 19 -46.70 55.00 8.87
CA CYS A 19 -45.28 54.66 8.81
C CYS A 19 -44.96 54.29 7.36
N LEU A 20 -43.89 54.85 6.81
CA LEU A 20 -43.40 54.49 5.47
C LEU A 20 -42.71 53.13 5.55
N GLY A 21 -43.08 52.20 4.67
CA GLY A 21 -42.34 50.95 4.47
C GLY A 21 -41.26 51.12 3.41
N ALA A 22 -39.99 51.06 3.81
CA ALA A 22 -38.88 51.02 2.87
C ALA A 22 -38.71 49.60 2.30
N ALA A 23 -38.75 49.45 0.98
CA ALA A 23 -38.56 48.16 0.34
C ALA A 23 -37.07 47.81 0.22
N VAL A 24 -36.61 46.84 1.02
CA VAL A 24 -35.24 46.30 0.91
C VAL A 24 -35.27 45.06 0.02
N THR A 25 -34.83 45.20 -1.23
CA THR A 25 -34.60 44.06 -2.14
C THR A 25 -33.34 43.31 -1.72
N ALA A 26 -33.50 42.28 -0.89
CA ALA A 26 -32.41 41.40 -0.51
C ALA A 26 -31.94 40.56 -1.72
N LEU A 27 -30.71 40.79 -2.18
CA LEU A 27 -30.08 39.90 -3.16
C LEU A 27 -29.72 38.58 -2.46
N ALA A 28 -30.42 37.51 -2.83
CA ALA A 28 -30.09 36.16 -2.42
C ALA A 28 -28.83 35.67 -3.16
N LEU A 29 -27.66 35.95 -2.59
CA LEU A 29 -26.40 35.33 -3.01
C LEU A 29 -26.48 33.82 -2.74
N PRO A 30 -26.31 32.94 -3.75
CA PRO A 30 -26.23 31.52 -3.51
C PRO A 30 -24.92 31.21 -2.78
N LEU A 31 -25.03 30.94 -1.48
CA LEU A 31 -23.91 30.44 -0.68
C LEU A 31 -23.50 29.07 -1.21
N ALA A 32 -22.49 29.05 -2.07
CA ALA A 32 -21.74 27.87 -2.46
C ALA A 32 -20.98 27.36 -1.22
N GLY A 33 -21.70 26.68 -0.33
CA GLY A 33 -21.17 26.16 0.92
C GLY A 33 -20.06 25.18 0.63
N CYS A 34 -18.82 25.56 0.93
CA CYS A 34 -17.68 24.66 0.97
C CYS A 34 -17.90 23.67 2.12
N THR A 35 -18.63 22.59 1.85
CA THR A 35 -18.85 21.51 2.79
C THR A 35 -17.54 20.78 3.02
N THR A 36 -16.83 21.15 4.10
CA THR A 36 -15.66 20.42 4.57
C THR A 36 -16.07 18.98 4.87
N VAL A 37 -15.84 18.07 3.92
CA VAL A 37 -16.18 16.67 4.11
C VAL A 37 -15.19 16.08 5.10
N HIS A 38 -15.67 15.85 6.32
CA HIS A 38 -14.98 15.16 7.38
C HIS A 38 -14.67 13.71 6.97
N GLY A 39 -13.56 13.51 6.26
CA GLY A 39 -13.09 12.23 5.72
C GLY A 39 -12.73 11.21 6.79
N GLU A 40 -12.68 11.61 8.06
CA GLU A 40 -12.66 10.75 9.24
C GLU A 40 -13.99 10.00 9.49
N ARG A 41 -15.12 10.48 8.94
CA ARG A 41 -16.49 9.97 9.17
C ARG A 41 -17.26 9.63 7.89
N ALA A 42 -17.00 10.33 6.79
CA ALA A 42 -17.69 10.11 5.52
C ALA A 42 -17.03 8.99 4.68
N ASN A 43 -17.83 8.15 4.01
CA ASN A 43 -17.32 7.16 3.06
C ASN A 43 -17.08 7.78 1.69
N VAL A 44 -15.85 8.26 1.45
CA VAL A 44 -15.46 9.01 0.24
C VAL A 44 -14.26 8.37 -0.46
N PRO A 45 -14.06 8.62 -1.76
CA PRO A 45 -12.82 8.23 -2.45
C PRO A 45 -11.59 8.64 -1.65
N SER A 46 -10.63 7.74 -1.52
CA SER A 46 -9.47 7.90 -0.63
C SER A 46 -8.53 9.04 -1.04
N VAL A 47 -8.57 9.42 -2.31
CA VAL A 47 -7.77 10.46 -2.97
C VAL A 47 -8.52 10.94 -4.22
N GLN A 48 -8.24 12.12 -4.76
CA GLN A 48 -8.70 12.48 -6.11
C GLN A 48 -7.75 11.94 -7.19
N GLN A 49 -8.24 11.57 -8.38
CA GLN A 49 -7.38 11.03 -9.45
C GLN A 49 -6.23 11.99 -9.86
N LYS A 50 -6.48 13.30 -9.87
CA LYS A 50 -5.45 14.32 -10.13
C LYS A 50 -4.39 14.40 -9.02
N GLU A 51 -4.80 14.19 -7.77
CA GLU A 51 -3.91 14.15 -6.61
C GLU A 51 -3.08 12.85 -6.63
N ALA A 52 -3.70 11.69 -6.91
CA ALA A 52 -3.02 10.41 -7.09
C ALA A 52 -1.94 10.47 -8.19
N ALA A 53 -2.23 11.15 -9.31
CA ALA A 53 -1.23 11.40 -10.35
C ALA A 53 -0.08 12.30 -9.89
N SER A 54 -0.38 13.33 -9.09
CA SER A 54 0.64 14.21 -8.50
C SER A 54 1.53 13.48 -7.49
N VAL A 55 0.96 12.59 -6.68
CA VAL A 55 1.67 11.71 -5.73
C VAL A 55 2.62 10.77 -6.46
N VAL A 56 2.15 10.08 -7.52
CA VAL A 56 3.00 9.19 -8.33
C VAL A 56 4.13 9.94 -9.04
N ALA A 57 3.87 11.15 -9.54
CA ALA A 57 4.90 12.00 -10.15
C ALA A 57 5.96 12.45 -9.12
N HIS A 58 5.54 12.82 -7.90
CA HIS A 58 6.44 13.16 -6.80
C HIS A 58 7.28 11.97 -6.36
N PHE A 59 6.66 10.81 -6.14
CA PHE A 59 7.32 9.54 -5.85
C PHE A 59 8.40 9.23 -6.89
N LEU A 60 8.05 9.27 -8.19
CA LEU A 60 8.99 8.95 -9.26
C LEU A 60 10.18 9.93 -9.29
N THR A 61 9.93 11.21 -8.98
CA THR A 61 10.98 12.24 -8.91
C THR A 61 11.96 12.00 -7.76
N VAL A 62 11.45 11.73 -6.55
CA VAL A 62 12.28 11.52 -5.36
C VAL A 62 12.98 10.16 -5.41
N ASN A 63 12.30 9.09 -5.81
CA ASN A 63 12.90 7.76 -6.02
C ASN A 63 14.04 7.86 -7.04
N ASN A 64 13.84 8.56 -8.17
CA ASN A 64 14.90 8.73 -9.15
C ASN A 64 16.13 9.48 -8.58
N ARG A 65 15.93 10.52 -7.76
CA ARG A 65 17.02 11.21 -7.06
C ARG A 65 17.73 10.28 -6.06
N ALA A 66 16.96 9.54 -5.26
CA ALA A 66 17.48 8.62 -4.25
C ALA A 66 18.28 7.47 -4.88
N GLY A 67 17.76 6.84 -5.94
CA GLY A 67 18.42 5.75 -6.67
C GLY A 67 19.65 6.19 -7.48
N ALA A 68 19.78 7.48 -7.79
CA ALA A 68 20.96 8.06 -8.44
C ALA A 68 22.09 8.37 -7.44
N GLY A 69 21.79 8.95 -6.28
CA GLY A 69 22.79 9.28 -5.24
C GLY A 69 22.98 8.21 -4.15
N TYR A 70 22.22 7.12 -4.21
CA TYR A 70 22.05 6.14 -3.12
C TYR A 70 21.60 6.76 -1.77
N LEU A 71 20.72 7.76 -1.84
CA LEU A 71 20.26 8.56 -0.70
C LEU A 71 19.15 7.83 0.09
N SER A 72 19.50 7.00 1.08
CA SER A 72 18.50 6.19 1.80
C SER A 72 17.46 7.03 2.57
N GLN A 73 17.87 8.17 3.12
CA GLN A 73 16.98 9.06 3.87
C GLN A 73 15.97 9.80 2.97
N ASP A 74 16.32 10.05 1.70
CA ASP A 74 15.40 10.63 0.73
C ASP A 74 14.23 9.68 0.41
N VAL A 75 14.52 8.37 0.27
CA VAL A 75 13.49 7.37 -0.01
C VAL A 75 12.47 7.28 1.13
N LEU A 76 12.92 7.38 2.38
CA LEU A 76 12.05 7.42 3.56
C LEU A 76 11.11 8.65 3.60
N THR A 77 11.27 9.65 2.74
CA THR A 77 10.28 10.73 2.59
C THR A 77 9.03 10.31 1.81
N ILE A 78 9.19 9.38 0.86
CA ILE A 78 8.14 8.90 -0.07
C ILE A 78 7.73 7.44 0.15
N GLU A 79 8.43 6.70 1.02
CA GLU A 79 8.20 5.27 1.26
C GLU A 79 8.09 4.94 2.76
N SER A 80 7.33 3.89 3.07
CA SER A 80 7.21 3.29 4.40
C SER A 80 7.00 1.77 4.29
N GLY A 81 6.69 1.09 5.39
CA GLY A 81 6.35 -0.34 5.38
C GLY A 81 7.50 -1.22 4.91
N ALA A 82 7.18 -2.24 4.10
CA ALA A 82 8.17 -3.20 3.61
C ALA A 82 9.06 -2.60 2.51
N LEU A 83 8.46 -1.90 1.53
CA LEU A 83 9.17 -1.16 0.50
C LEU A 83 10.22 -0.20 1.10
N GLY A 84 9.79 0.73 1.97
CA GLY A 84 10.70 1.71 2.57
C GLY A 84 11.79 1.09 3.44
N ALA A 85 11.52 -0.04 4.10
CA ALA A 85 12.53 -0.77 4.87
C ALA A 85 13.56 -1.48 3.99
N THR A 86 13.13 -2.05 2.86
CA THR A 86 14.01 -2.78 1.93
C THR A 86 14.87 -1.84 1.09
N ASP A 87 14.32 -0.75 0.56
CA ASP A 87 15.10 0.20 -0.24
C ASP A 87 15.92 1.19 0.60
N GLU A 88 15.58 1.51 1.87
CA GLU A 88 16.53 2.19 2.78
C GLU A 88 17.81 1.38 2.89
N ALA A 89 17.69 0.11 3.30
CA ALA A 89 18.82 -0.76 3.52
C ALA A 89 19.58 -1.03 2.22
N GLY A 90 18.87 -1.26 1.12
CA GLY A 90 19.45 -1.39 -0.21
C GLY A 90 20.25 -0.16 -0.63
N LEU A 91 19.70 1.05 -0.50
CA LEU A 91 20.39 2.29 -0.85
C LEU A 91 21.60 2.52 0.06
N ARG A 92 21.46 2.35 1.39
CA ARG A 92 22.55 2.50 2.36
C ARG A 92 23.70 1.52 2.11
N ALA A 93 23.39 0.26 1.78
CA ALA A 93 24.38 -0.74 1.43
C ALA A 93 25.11 -0.42 0.12
N ARG A 94 24.39 0.13 -0.87
CA ARG A 94 24.97 0.58 -2.13
C ARG A 94 25.84 1.83 -1.94
N HIS A 95 25.40 2.80 -1.15
CA HIS A 95 26.17 4.01 -0.83
C HIS A 95 27.49 3.70 -0.10
N ALA A 96 27.50 2.74 0.84
CA ALA A 96 28.72 2.34 1.54
C ALA A 96 29.81 1.76 0.60
N ASN A 97 29.42 1.22 -0.56
CA ASN A 97 30.32 0.69 -1.58
C ASN A 97 30.58 1.69 -2.73
N HIS A 98 29.74 2.72 -2.85
CA HIS A 98 29.74 3.73 -3.92
C HIS A 98 29.24 5.08 -3.35
N PRO A 99 30.04 5.78 -2.53
CA PRO A 99 29.62 7.04 -1.90
C PRO A 99 29.41 8.18 -2.92
N GLU A 100 30.00 8.08 -4.12
CA GLU A 100 29.79 8.96 -5.25
C GLU A 100 28.41 8.84 -5.92
N GLY A 101 27.60 7.86 -5.52
CA GLY A 101 26.31 7.54 -6.13
C GLY A 101 26.39 6.38 -7.12
N ASN A 102 25.42 6.27 -8.01
CA ASN A 102 25.23 5.10 -8.87
C ASN A 102 25.86 5.29 -10.27
N PRO A 103 27.05 4.71 -10.56
CA PRO A 103 27.75 4.91 -11.84
C PRO A 103 27.06 4.23 -13.04
N LYS A 104 26.03 3.40 -12.80
CA LYS A 104 25.23 2.71 -13.82
C LYS A 104 23.75 3.11 -13.75
N TYR A 105 23.47 4.29 -13.18
CA TYR A 105 22.11 4.75 -12.99
C TYR A 105 21.33 4.83 -14.30
N GLN A 106 20.08 4.36 -14.26
CA GLN A 106 19.11 4.46 -15.34
C GLN A 106 17.79 4.92 -14.72
N PRO A 107 17.23 6.08 -15.12
CA PRO A 107 15.97 6.58 -14.59
C PRO A 107 14.85 5.54 -14.64
N LEU A 108 14.07 5.43 -13.57
CA LEU A 108 12.78 4.75 -13.63
C LEU A 108 11.80 5.66 -14.38
N ALA A 109 11.01 5.09 -15.27
CA ALA A 109 9.92 5.78 -15.96
C ALA A 109 8.62 4.96 -15.83
N PHE A 110 7.52 5.66 -15.56
CA PHE A 110 6.17 5.10 -15.52
C PHE A 110 5.36 5.56 -16.74
N SER A 111 4.45 4.70 -17.18
CA SER A 111 3.60 4.88 -18.35
C SER A 111 2.28 4.12 -18.18
N ASP A 112 1.25 4.48 -18.96
CA ASP A 112 -0.12 3.93 -18.83
C ASP A 112 -0.60 3.81 -17.36
N PRO A 113 -0.63 4.94 -16.60
CA PRO A 113 -0.97 4.91 -15.20
C PRO A 113 -2.48 4.79 -14.98
N ARG A 114 -2.87 3.82 -14.15
CA ARG A 114 -4.25 3.54 -13.77
C ARG A 114 -4.36 3.60 -12.26
N TYR A 115 -5.45 4.17 -11.74
CA TYR A 115 -5.61 4.41 -10.31
C TYR A 115 -6.77 3.58 -9.76
N LEU A 116 -6.46 2.71 -8.81
CA LEU A 116 -7.43 1.95 -8.03
C LEU A 116 -7.66 2.72 -6.73
N ILE A 117 -8.60 3.64 -6.79
CA ILE A 117 -8.98 4.53 -5.69
C ILE A 117 -10.21 3.92 -5.01
N PRO A 118 -10.08 3.38 -3.78
CA PRO A 118 -11.24 2.91 -3.04
C PRO A 118 -11.98 4.03 -2.33
N ARG A 119 -13.26 3.79 -2.00
CA ARG A 119 -13.97 4.60 -1.01
C ARG A 119 -13.66 4.10 0.40
N GLN A 120 -13.37 5.03 1.32
CA GLN A 120 -13.02 4.71 2.70
C GLN A 120 -13.59 5.74 3.69
N VAL A 121 -14.11 5.23 4.82
CA VAL A 121 -14.28 6.00 6.05
C VAL A 121 -12.96 6.01 6.82
N GLY A 122 -12.62 7.12 7.47
CA GLY A 122 -11.52 7.15 8.44
C GLY A 122 -10.13 7.21 7.83
N TRP A 123 -9.15 6.83 8.65
CA TRP A 123 -7.72 6.79 8.36
C TRP A 123 -7.13 5.44 8.86
N PRO A 124 -6.07 4.89 8.25
CA PRO A 124 -5.33 5.40 7.10
C PRO A 124 -6.11 5.28 5.78
N LYS A 125 -5.85 6.20 4.85
CA LYS A 125 -6.37 6.13 3.47
C LYS A 125 -5.32 5.50 2.56
N PHE A 126 -5.75 4.77 1.53
CA PHE A 126 -4.86 4.17 0.53
C PHE A 126 -5.42 4.26 -0.89
N PHE A 127 -4.55 4.27 -1.89
CA PHE A 127 -4.88 3.95 -3.28
C PHE A 127 -3.78 3.07 -3.88
N VAL A 128 -4.07 2.38 -4.98
CA VAL A 128 -3.04 1.63 -5.72
C VAL A 128 -2.83 2.26 -7.08
N ALA A 129 -1.59 2.58 -7.41
CA ALA A 129 -1.19 2.96 -8.76
C ALA A 129 -0.74 1.71 -9.52
N ASP A 130 -1.42 1.41 -10.61
CA ASP A 130 -1.07 0.37 -11.58
C ASP A 130 -0.38 1.02 -12.78
N VAL A 131 0.91 0.74 -12.98
CA VAL A 131 1.75 1.42 -13.98
C VAL A 131 2.58 0.42 -14.81
N ALA A 132 2.72 0.68 -16.10
CA ALA A 132 3.76 0.05 -16.92
C ALA A 132 5.10 0.76 -16.72
N THR A 133 6.21 0.01 -16.69
CA THR A 133 7.55 0.56 -16.40
C THR A 133 8.52 0.40 -17.57
N ASN A 134 9.63 1.14 -17.54
CA ASN A 134 10.76 0.90 -18.43
C ASN A 134 11.70 -0.26 -17.99
N ARG A 135 11.28 -1.11 -17.03
CA ARG A 135 12.10 -2.24 -16.52
C ARG A 135 11.71 -3.58 -17.14
N ASP A 136 10.42 -3.87 -17.22
CA ASP A 136 9.85 -5.02 -17.94
C ASP A 136 8.57 -4.56 -18.67
N LYS A 137 8.39 -5.05 -19.91
CA LYS A 137 7.22 -4.77 -20.75
C LYS A 137 6.09 -5.78 -20.53
N ASN A 138 6.40 -6.94 -19.93
CA ASN A 138 5.43 -8.01 -19.69
C ASN A 138 4.74 -7.88 -18.33
N SER A 139 5.30 -7.10 -17.41
CA SER A 139 4.79 -6.88 -16.05
C SER A 139 4.42 -5.43 -15.80
N ARG A 140 3.46 -5.22 -14.90
CA ARG A 140 3.04 -3.91 -14.38
C ARG A 140 3.40 -3.82 -12.91
N TRP A 141 3.73 -2.63 -12.45
CA TRP A 141 3.98 -2.36 -11.04
C TRP A 141 2.71 -1.86 -10.38
N LEU A 142 2.33 -2.51 -9.29
CA LEU A 142 1.28 -2.07 -8.39
C LEU A 142 1.92 -1.45 -7.16
N LEU A 143 1.77 -0.14 -6.98
CA LEU A 143 2.31 0.62 -5.85
C LEU A 143 1.17 1.03 -4.93
N VAL A 144 1.20 0.55 -3.68
CA VAL A 144 0.20 0.92 -2.66
C VAL A 144 0.66 2.21 -1.99
N PHE A 145 -0.03 3.32 -2.30
CA PHE A 145 0.18 4.59 -1.63
C PHE A 145 -0.75 4.71 -0.43
N ARG A 146 -0.20 5.13 0.72
CA ARG A 146 -0.87 5.34 2.00
C ARG A 146 -0.73 6.78 2.47
N HIS A 147 -1.77 7.27 3.14
CA HIS A 147 -1.82 8.53 3.87
C HIS A 147 -2.31 8.19 5.28
N SER A 148 -1.43 8.30 6.27
CA SER A 148 -1.64 7.69 7.60
C SER A 148 -2.63 8.47 8.48
N ALA A 149 -2.57 9.80 8.44
CA ALA A 149 -3.43 10.73 9.16
C ALA A 149 -3.43 12.11 8.45
N PRO A 150 -4.41 13.00 8.70
CA PRO A 150 -4.47 14.31 8.04
C PRO A 150 -3.15 15.10 8.12
N GLY A 151 -2.70 15.62 6.98
CA GLY A 151 -1.49 16.44 6.89
C GLY A 151 -0.17 15.64 6.87
N GLN A 152 -0.23 14.31 6.85
CA GLN A 152 0.94 13.47 6.57
C GLN A 152 1.16 13.34 5.05
N PRO A 153 2.40 13.09 4.58
CA PRO A 153 2.64 12.81 3.17
C PRO A 153 2.00 11.48 2.74
N TRP A 154 1.62 11.41 1.47
CA TRP A 154 1.38 10.13 0.81
C TRP A 154 2.71 9.39 0.63
N LYS A 155 2.78 8.12 1.07
CA LYS A 155 3.96 7.26 0.93
C LYS A 155 3.61 5.92 0.30
N ALA A 156 4.47 5.35 -0.53
CA ALA A 156 4.32 3.98 -0.99
C ALA A 156 4.73 3.01 0.14
N SER A 157 3.83 2.12 0.56
CA SER A 157 4.11 1.12 1.62
C SER A 157 4.34 -0.29 1.09
N TYR A 158 3.97 -0.54 -0.18
CA TYR A 158 4.17 -1.80 -0.88
C TYR A 158 4.44 -1.60 -2.37
N VAL A 159 5.24 -2.49 -2.96
CA VAL A 159 5.35 -2.68 -4.41
C VAL A 159 5.12 -4.13 -4.81
N ALA A 160 4.45 -4.35 -5.94
CA ALA A 160 4.33 -5.67 -6.56
C ALA A 160 4.58 -5.59 -8.08
N SER A 161 5.49 -6.41 -8.59
CA SER A 161 5.71 -6.56 -10.04
C SER A 161 4.91 -7.76 -10.54
N VAL A 162 3.76 -7.51 -11.14
CA VAL A 162 2.78 -8.52 -11.54
C VAL A 162 2.79 -8.68 -13.06
N ARG A 163 2.92 -9.92 -13.58
CA ARG A 163 2.79 -10.19 -15.01
C ARG A 163 1.43 -9.72 -15.50
N THR A 164 1.38 -8.99 -16.61
CA THR A 164 0.15 -8.36 -17.13
C THR A 164 -0.96 -9.38 -17.39
N ALA A 165 -0.62 -10.57 -17.90
CA ALA A 165 -1.55 -11.68 -18.13
C ALA A 165 -1.99 -12.44 -16.86
N ALA A 166 -1.52 -12.01 -15.68
CA ALA A 166 -1.91 -12.53 -14.36
C ALA A 166 -2.43 -11.43 -13.41
N LEU A 167 -2.59 -10.20 -13.92
CA LEU A 167 -3.22 -9.11 -13.18
C LEU A 167 -4.74 -9.33 -13.19
N PRO A 168 -5.42 -9.44 -12.03
CA PRO A 168 -6.86 -9.66 -12.00
C PRO A 168 -7.63 -8.40 -12.39
N GLU A 169 -8.85 -8.58 -12.87
CA GLU A 169 -9.82 -7.49 -12.97
C GLU A 169 -10.31 -7.10 -11.57
N PHE A 170 -10.40 -5.80 -11.30
CA PHE A 170 -10.83 -5.26 -10.01
C PHE A 170 -12.32 -4.91 -10.04
N ALA A 171 -13.04 -5.31 -8.99
CA ALA A 171 -14.43 -4.88 -8.79
C ALA A 171 -14.49 -3.36 -8.57
N ARG A 172 -15.59 -2.75 -9.04
CA ARG A 172 -15.81 -1.31 -8.96
C ARG A 172 -17.22 -0.99 -8.51
N ASP A 173 -17.34 0.07 -7.71
CA ASP A 173 -18.64 0.62 -7.35
C ASP A 173 -19.32 1.34 -8.53
N LYS A 174 -20.58 1.72 -8.33
CA LYS A 174 -21.39 2.44 -9.33
C LYS A 174 -20.81 3.78 -9.81
N ASP A 175 -19.84 4.34 -9.10
CA ASP A 175 -19.16 5.60 -9.41
C ASP A 175 -17.74 5.36 -9.99
N GLY A 176 -17.38 4.09 -10.26
CA GLY A 176 -16.11 3.68 -10.86
C GLY A 176 -14.94 3.50 -9.89
N ASN A 177 -15.14 3.72 -8.59
CA ASN A 177 -14.10 3.54 -7.56
C ASN A 177 -13.80 2.04 -7.39
N ALA A 178 -12.57 1.70 -6.98
CA ALA A 178 -12.26 0.33 -6.59
C ALA A 178 -12.96 -0.04 -5.27
N GLU A 179 -13.18 -1.32 -5.02
CA GLU A 179 -13.72 -1.78 -3.73
C GLU A 179 -12.60 -2.22 -2.78
N ALA A 180 -12.45 -1.54 -1.64
CA ALA A 180 -11.56 -1.98 -0.56
C ALA A 180 -12.20 -3.12 0.25
N VAL A 181 -11.39 -4.10 0.62
CA VAL A 181 -11.83 -5.24 1.44
C VAL A 181 -11.26 -5.12 2.86
N GLY A 182 -12.10 -5.39 3.86
CA GLY A 182 -11.71 -5.32 5.28
C GLY A 182 -10.70 -6.40 5.68
N LEU A 183 -10.00 -6.18 6.79
CA LEU A 183 -8.95 -7.10 7.26
C LEU A 183 -9.49 -8.39 7.92
N GLY A 184 -10.77 -8.43 8.25
CA GLY A 184 -11.44 -9.56 8.90
C GLY A 184 -12.97 -9.47 8.72
N GLY A 185 -13.68 -10.55 9.04
CA GLY A 185 -15.14 -10.65 8.83
C GLY A 185 -15.55 -10.79 7.35
N THR A 186 -14.61 -11.17 6.48
CA THR A 186 -14.79 -11.27 5.03
C THR A 186 -15.18 -12.69 4.59
N ASP A 187 -15.71 -12.77 3.38
CA ASP A 187 -16.09 -13.99 2.65
C ASP A 187 -14.93 -14.66 1.90
N LEU A 188 -13.68 -14.34 2.27
CA LEU A 188 -12.45 -14.86 1.66
C LEU A 188 -11.93 -16.12 2.37
N LEU A 189 -11.22 -16.97 1.62
CA LEU A 189 -10.58 -18.20 2.11
C LEU A 189 -9.60 -17.95 3.27
N VAL A 190 -8.88 -16.82 3.23
CA VAL A 190 -8.02 -16.33 4.31
C VAL A 190 -8.36 -14.86 4.53
N GLN A 191 -8.53 -14.45 5.78
CA GLN A 191 -8.81 -13.04 6.09
C GLN A 191 -7.57 -12.17 5.78
N PRO A 192 -7.68 -11.01 5.12
CA PRO A 192 -6.51 -10.25 4.68
C PRO A 192 -5.54 -9.88 5.81
N GLY A 193 -6.05 -9.58 7.01
CA GLY A 193 -5.24 -9.29 8.20
C GLY A 193 -4.53 -10.52 8.80
N GLN A 194 -4.92 -11.74 8.44
CA GLN A 194 -4.30 -12.99 8.88
C GLN A 194 -3.28 -13.54 7.88
N LEU A 195 -3.31 -13.10 6.62
CA LEU A 195 -2.57 -13.71 5.50
C LEU A 195 -1.06 -13.82 5.77
N SER A 196 -0.46 -12.78 6.35
CA SER A 196 0.95 -12.74 6.76
C SER A 196 1.29 -13.83 7.79
N GLN A 197 0.42 -14.05 8.79
CA GLN A 197 0.60 -15.11 9.79
C GLN A 197 0.39 -16.49 9.18
N SER A 198 -0.65 -16.67 8.34
CA SER A 198 -0.89 -17.93 7.63
C SER A 198 0.30 -18.32 6.76
N TYR A 199 0.95 -17.34 6.10
CA TYR A 199 2.12 -17.58 5.28
C TYR A 199 3.38 -17.89 6.09
N ALA A 200 3.67 -17.15 7.17
CA ALA A 200 4.80 -17.46 8.06
C ALA A 200 4.68 -18.87 8.70
N THR A 201 3.46 -19.26 9.09
CA THR A 201 3.15 -20.63 9.52
C THR A 201 3.40 -21.63 8.39
N TYR A 202 2.85 -21.39 7.19
CA TYR A 202 3.05 -22.27 6.02
C TYR A 202 4.53 -22.47 5.67
N LEU A 203 5.37 -21.44 5.69
CA LEU A 203 6.81 -21.58 5.44
C LEU A 203 7.46 -22.51 6.48
N THR A 204 7.11 -22.31 7.75
CA THR A 204 7.64 -23.06 8.90
C THR A 204 7.19 -24.53 8.90
N SER A 205 5.90 -24.80 9.08
CA SER A 205 5.37 -26.17 9.22
C SER A 205 5.03 -26.84 7.89
N GLY A 206 4.80 -26.06 6.83
CA GLY A 206 3.95 -26.50 5.73
C GLY A 206 2.48 -26.45 6.14
N GLY A 207 1.64 -27.09 5.33
CA GLY A 207 0.19 -27.14 5.50
C GLY A 207 -0.47 -27.20 4.13
N ASP A 208 -1.39 -28.14 3.96
CA ASP A 208 -2.00 -28.42 2.67
C ASP A 208 -3.17 -27.48 2.34
N GLY A 209 -3.46 -27.33 1.05
CA GLY A 209 -4.71 -26.74 0.55
C GLY A 209 -4.85 -25.22 0.58
N VAL A 210 -4.25 -24.49 1.53
CA VAL A 210 -4.45 -23.03 1.64
C VAL A 210 -3.75 -22.25 0.52
N PHE A 211 -2.49 -22.60 0.22
CA PHE A 211 -1.67 -21.92 -0.79
C PHE A 211 -1.52 -22.78 -2.05
N ALA A 212 -1.46 -22.11 -3.20
CA ALA A 212 -1.09 -22.74 -4.47
C ALA A 212 0.43 -22.99 -4.54
N ASP A 213 0.82 -24.00 -5.30
CA ASP A 213 2.22 -24.36 -5.53
C ASP A 213 2.93 -23.37 -6.47
N GLY A 214 4.20 -23.08 -6.19
CA GLY A 214 4.99 -22.12 -6.97
C GLY A 214 6.20 -21.53 -6.25
N ALA A 215 6.84 -20.55 -6.90
CA ALA A 215 8.12 -19.95 -6.49
C ALA A 215 8.12 -19.39 -5.06
N SER A 216 7.04 -18.72 -4.65
CA SER A 216 6.91 -18.12 -3.32
C SER A 216 6.42 -19.09 -2.24
N THR A 217 6.07 -20.34 -2.59
CA THR A 217 5.41 -21.28 -1.68
C THR A 217 6.18 -22.60 -1.59
N SER A 218 5.77 -23.64 -2.31
CA SER A 218 6.36 -24.98 -2.18
C SER A 218 7.77 -25.08 -2.76
N GLN A 219 8.11 -24.31 -3.79
CA GLN A 219 9.47 -24.24 -4.32
C GLN A 219 10.42 -23.59 -3.30
N LEU A 220 10.06 -22.43 -2.73
CA LEU A 220 10.83 -21.79 -1.65
C LEU A 220 11.06 -22.73 -0.45
N ARG A 221 10.07 -23.56 -0.07
CA ARG A 221 10.24 -24.56 0.99
C ARG A 221 11.17 -25.71 0.57
N ALA A 222 11.08 -26.18 -0.66
CA ALA A 222 11.98 -27.21 -1.20
C ALA A 222 13.43 -26.70 -1.29
N ASP A 223 13.64 -25.50 -1.82
CA ASP A 223 14.96 -24.86 -1.94
C ASP A 223 15.60 -24.65 -0.55
N ARG A 224 14.82 -24.13 0.41
CA ARG A 224 15.27 -24.00 1.80
C ARG A 224 15.66 -25.36 2.41
N GLY A 225 14.89 -26.41 2.14
CA GLY A 225 15.17 -27.77 2.58
C GLY A 225 16.46 -28.34 1.99
N ALA A 226 16.66 -28.20 0.67
CA ALA A 226 17.86 -28.63 -0.04
C ALA A 226 19.13 -27.92 0.47
N HIS A 227 19.03 -26.65 0.86
CA HIS A 227 20.14 -25.84 1.37
C HIS A 227 20.20 -25.74 2.91
N ALA A 228 19.36 -26.48 3.63
CA ALA A 228 19.34 -26.47 5.10
C ALA A 228 20.59 -27.10 5.74
N LYS A 229 21.29 -27.99 5.02
CA LYS A 229 22.53 -28.64 5.46
C LYS A 229 23.48 -28.80 4.29
N THR A 230 24.72 -28.38 4.47
CA THR A 230 25.82 -28.53 3.51
C THR A 230 27.05 -29.12 4.22
N PRO A 231 28.11 -29.57 3.51
CA PRO A 231 29.38 -29.95 4.15
C PRO A 231 30.09 -28.81 4.91
N ASN A 232 29.63 -27.56 4.71
CA ASN A 232 30.23 -26.35 5.28
C ASN A 232 29.38 -25.72 6.38
N SER A 233 28.05 -25.94 6.37
CA SER A 233 27.09 -25.21 7.20
C SER A 233 25.79 -25.96 7.51
N VAL A 234 25.11 -25.53 8.57
CA VAL A 234 23.69 -25.82 8.83
C VAL A 234 22.93 -24.49 8.86
N THR A 235 21.84 -24.41 8.10
CA THR A 235 21.00 -23.21 7.97
C THR A 235 19.66 -23.43 8.67
N GLN A 236 19.34 -22.57 9.62
CA GLN A 236 18.04 -22.47 10.27
C GLN A 236 17.26 -21.29 9.69
N TYR A 237 15.94 -21.42 9.58
CA TYR A 237 15.05 -20.36 9.11
C TYR A 237 14.01 -20.03 10.20
N ALA A 238 13.63 -18.76 10.30
CA ALA A 238 12.54 -18.30 11.13
C ALA A 238 11.75 -17.22 10.38
N ASP A 239 10.48 -17.47 10.11
CA ASP A 239 9.57 -16.55 9.43
C ASP A 239 8.58 -15.97 10.44
N GLN A 240 8.29 -14.68 10.34
CA GLN A 240 7.39 -13.97 11.26
C GLN A 240 6.43 -13.07 10.47
N PRO A 241 5.18 -12.88 10.94
CA PRO A 241 4.26 -11.96 10.30
C PRO A 241 4.72 -10.50 10.43
N ALA A 242 4.39 -9.70 9.42
CA ALA A 242 4.47 -8.25 9.44
C ALA A 242 3.08 -7.70 9.07
N SER A 243 2.34 -7.20 10.07
CA SER A 243 0.91 -6.87 9.92
C SER A 243 0.44 -5.65 10.72
N SER A 244 1.36 -4.87 11.30
CA SER A 244 1.07 -3.70 12.14
C SER A 244 1.71 -2.42 11.60
N GLY A 245 1.10 -1.25 11.90
CA GLY A 245 1.58 0.05 11.41
C GLY A 245 1.59 0.11 9.89
N ASP A 246 2.68 0.60 9.30
CA ASP A 246 2.85 0.61 7.84
C ASP A 246 2.91 -0.79 7.20
N TYR A 247 3.13 -1.85 7.98
CA TYR A 247 3.08 -3.25 7.52
C TYR A 247 1.68 -3.88 7.59
N THR A 248 0.65 -3.16 8.06
CA THR A 248 -0.73 -3.66 8.02
C THR A 248 -1.15 -3.95 6.57
N PRO A 249 -1.81 -5.07 6.24
CA PRO A 249 -2.18 -5.36 4.86
C PRO A 249 -3.11 -4.31 4.21
N VAL A 250 -3.22 -4.32 2.88
CA VAL A 250 -4.37 -3.74 2.15
C VAL A 250 -4.98 -4.79 1.24
N ALA A 251 -6.26 -4.66 0.93
CA ALA A 251 -6.95 -5.57 0.01
C ALA A 251 -7.92 -4.81 -0.89
N LEU A 252 -7.95 -5.19 -2.17
CA LEU A 252 -8.92 -4.74 -3.16
C LEU A 252 -9.71 -5.93 -3.70
N ARG A 253 -11.03 -5.77 -3.85
CA ARG A 253 -11.93 -6.81 -4.36
C ARG A 253 -11.65 -7.06 -5.85
N THR A 254 -11.58 -8.33 -6.26
CA THR A 254 -11.46 -8.72 -7.67
C THR A 254 -12.84 -9.05 -8.25
N ALA A 255 -12.99 -8.95 -9.57
CA ALA A 255 -14.30 -9.06 -10.25
C ALA A 255 -14.95 -10.45 -10.13
N ASP A 256 -14.15 -11.49 -9.85
CA ASP A 256 -14.59 -12.85 -9.49
C ASP A 256 -15.11 -12.98 -8.04
N GLY A 257 -15.11 -11.88 -7.28
CA GLY A 257 -15.50 -11.83 -5.87
C GLY A 257 -14.42 -12.27 -4.89
N GLY A 258 -13.21 -12.63 -5.35
CA GLY A 258 -12.01 -12.78 -4.53
C GLY A 258 -11.41 -11.42 -4.13
N ALA A 259 -10.15 -11.39 -3.71
CA ALA A 259 -9.42 -10.14 -3.51
C ALA A 259 -7.93 -10.26 -3.87
N LEU A 260 -7.33 -9.16 -4.33
CA LEU A 260 -5.88 -9.00 -4.33
C LEU A 260 -5.47 -8.39 -2.99
N VAL A 261 -4.64 -9.10 -2.23
CA VAL A 261 -4.12 -8.67 -0.92
C VAL A 261 -2.64 -8.36 -1.04
N PHE A 262 -2.25 -7.17 -0.56
CA PHE A 262 -0.87 -6.77 -0.35
C PHE A 262 -0.54 -6.88 1.14
N PHE A 263 0.56 -7.52 1.47
CA PHE A 263 1.03 -7.74 2.83
C PHE A 263 2.56 -7.83 2.86
N ALA A 264 3.13 -8.06 4.04
CA ALA A 264 4.55 -8.30 4.21
C ALA A 264 4.79 -9.48 5.16
N SER A 265 6.03 -9.97 5.18
CA SER A 265 6.53 -10.82 6.24
C SER A 265 8.03 -10.61 6.47
N HIS A 266 8.51 -11.02 7.65
CA HIS A 266 9.91 -10.97 8.05
C HIS A 266 10.53 -12.37 7.92
N HIS A 267 11.73 -12.45 7.35
CA HIS A 267 12.44 -13.73 7.16
C HIS A 267 13.85 -13.65 7.71
N GLN A 268 14.15 -14.47 8.71
CA GLN A 268 15.51 -14.66 9.21
C GLN A 268 16.08 -16.00 8.76
N SER A 269 17.35 -15.99 8.37
CA SER A 269 18.14 -17.20 8.09
C SER A 269 19.46 -17.15 8.83
N ARG A 270 19.73 -18.14 9.70
CA ARG A 270 21.00 -18.30 10.41
C ARG A 270 21.77 -19.48 9.84
N ALA A 271 22.87 -19.20 9.15
CA ALA A 271 23.84 -20.20 8.71
C ALA A 271 24.97 -20.31 9.73
N THR A 272 25.11 -21.47 10.38
CA THR A 272 26.22 -21.80 11.28
C THR A 272 27.21 -22.69 10.54
N PHE A 273 28.48 -22.33 10.55
CA PHE A 273 29.55 -22.96 9.76
C PHE A 273 30.42 -23.90 10.61
N ARG A 274 31.10 -24.87 9.98
CA ARG A 274 32.09 -25.70 10.68
C ARG A 274 33.31 -24.89 11.11
N ALA A 275 34.00 -25.37 12.15
CA ALA A 275 35.25 -24.78 12.62
C ALA A 275 36.30 -24.67 11.49
N GLY A 276 37.02 -23.55 11.43
CA GLY A 276 38.05 -23.28 10.43
C GLY A 276 37.54 -22.90 9.03
N TYR A 277 36.23 -22.88 8.79
CA TYR A 277 35.68 -22.42 7.52
C TYR A 277 35.82 -20.90 7.36
N ARG A 278 36.44 -20.44 6.28
CA ARG A 278 36.46 -19.01 5.92
C ARG A 278 35.12 -18.63 5.29
N VAL A 279 34.29 -17.92 6.06
CA VAL A 279 33.01 -17.40 5.57
C VAL A 279 33.28 -16.27 4.58
N SER A 280 32.84 -16.44 3.33
CA SER A 280 32.82 -15.36 2.33
C SER A 280 31.47 -14.65 2.36
N VAL A 281 31.49 -13.34 2.18
CA VAL A 281 30.32 -12.44 2.25
C VAL A 281 30.47 -11.42 1.14
N ASP A 282 29.42 -11.14 0.36
CA ASP A 282 29.44 -10.08 -0.64
C ASP A 282 29.43 -8.68 0.00
N ASP A 283 29.89 -7.67 -0.73
CA ASP A 283 30.09 -6.33 -0.15
C ASP A 283 28.78 -5.58 0.16
N THR A 284 27.64 -5.98 -0.41
CA THR A 284 26.33 -5.43 -0.04
C THR A 284 25.88 -5.99 1.30
N THR A 285 26.01 -7.31 1.51
CA THR A 285 25.76 -7.94 2.80
C THR A 285 26.75 -7.46 3.87
N LYS A 286 28.04 -7.25 3.54
CA LYS A 286 29.01 -6.65 4.46
C LYS A 286 28.60 -5.24 4.91
N ALA A 287 28.12 -4.39 4.00
CA ALA A 287 27.66 -3.04 4.32
C ALA A 287 26.41 -3.00 5.23
N LEU A 288 25.68 -4.12 5.33
CA LEU A 288 24.57 -4.32 6.27
C LEU A 288 24.97 -5.15 7.51
N MET A 289 26.23 -5.56 7.64
CA MET A 289 26.68 -6.49 8.67
C MET A 289 27.18 -5.80 9.94
N THR A 290 26.71 -6.29 11.08
CA THR A 290 27.28 -6.03 12.40
C THR A 290 28.11 -7.24 12.87
N GLY A 291 29.23 -6.99 13.56
CA GLY A 291 30.10 -8.06 14.06
C GLY A 291 31.05 -8.65 13.01
N THR A 292 31.52 -9.88 13.23
CA THR A 292 32.44 -10.58 12.32
C THR A 292 32.03 -12.06 12.23
N PRO A 293 31.77 -12.62 11.05
CA PRO A 293 31.22 -13.97 10.90
C PRO A 293 32.31 -15.03 11.06
N LYS A 294 32.62 -15.42 12.30
CA LYS A 294 33.64 -16.43 12.62
C LYS A 294 33.06 -17.85 12.63
N THR A 295 31.80 -17.95 13.06
CA THR A 295 31.07 -19.20 13.32
C THR A 295 29.68 -19.18 12.68
N SER A 296 29.04 -18.03 12.55
CA SER A 296 27.73 -17.92 11.90
C SER A 296 27.46 -16.57 11.24
N ILE A 297 26.50 -16.57 10.32
CA ILE A 297 25.81 -15.37 9.83
C ILE A 297 24.32 -15.53 10.11
N THR A 298 23.70 -14.47 10.64
CA THR A 298 22.25 -14.28 10.61
C THR A 298 21.91 -13.16 9.63
N LEU A 299 21.07 -13.44 8.64
CA LEU A 299 20.51 -12.46 7.71
C LEU A 299 19.05 -12.20 8.08
N SER A 300 18.62 -10.93 8.11
CA SER A 300 17.23 -10.53 8.28
C SER A 300 16.72 -9.84 7.01
N HIS A 301 15.63 -10.36 6.47
CA HIS A 301 14.98 -9.83 5.27
C HIS A 301 13.54 -9.38 5.59
N VAL A 302 13.06 -8.47 4.77
CA VAL A 302 11.65 -8.06 4.69
C VAL A 302 11.15 -8.40 3.28
N ALA A 303 9.90 -8.81 3.16
CA ALA A 303 9.25 -9.07 1.88
C ALA A 303 8.02 -8.18 1.65
N ASP A 304 7.85 -7.70 0.41
CA ASP A 304 6.63 -7.10 -0.12
C ASP A 304 5.89 -8.16 -0.95
N GLU A 305 4.65 -8.46 -0.58
CA GLU A 305 3.97 -9.67 -1.02
C GLU A 305 2.57 -9.34 -1.54
N ALA A 306 2.24 -9.79 -2.75
CA ALA A 306 0.94 -9.59 -3.36
C ALA A 306 0.37 -10.92 -3.86
N ALA A 307 -0.80 -11.30 -3.34
CA ALA A 307 -1.44 -12.57 -3.63
C ALA A 307 -2.95 -12.42 -3.81
N THR A 308 -3.53 -13.16 -4.75
CA THR A 308 -4.99 -13.29 -4.86
C THR A 308 -5.50 -14.31 -3.85
N VAL A 309 -6.54 -13.94 -3.11
CA VAL A 309 -7.26 -14.78 -2.16
C VAL A 309 -8.68 -15.02 -2.72
N PRO A 310 -9.08 -16.28 -2.97
CA PRO A 310 -10.42 -16.58 -3.49
C PRO A 310 -11.48 -16.51 -2.38
N ARG A 311 -12.74 -16.62 -2.79
CA ARG A 311 -13.88 -16.79 -1.87
C ARG A 311 -13.75 -18.08 -1.05
N ALA A 312 -14.22 -18.06 0.19
CA ALA A 312 -14.33 -19.26 1.02
C ALA A 312 -15.36 -20.25 0.45
N GLY A 313 -15.21 -21.54 0.77
CA GLY A 313 -16.13 -22.61 0.34
C GLY A 313 -15.93 -23.13 -1.09
N GLY A 314 -15.08 -22.49 -1.90
CA GLY A 314 -14.62 -23.02 -3.19
C GLY A 314 -13.39 -23.92 -3.08
N SER A 315 -12.96 -24.50 -4.20
CA SER A 315 -11.72 -25.29 -4.34
C SER A 315 -10.47 -24.46 -4.67
N GLY A 316 -10.61 -23.13 -4.76
CA GLY A 316 -9.50 -22.22 -5.02
C GLY A 316 -8.49 -22.15 -3.87
N ARG A 317 -7.28 -21.69 -4.16
CA ARG A 317 -6.20 -21.48 -3.18
C ARG A 317 -5.66 -20.05 -3.29
N VAL A 318 -4.90 -19.60 -2.29
CA VAL A 318 -4.14 -18.34 -2.36
C VAL A 318 -3.02 -18.46 -3.40
N VAL A 319 -2.96 -17.55 -4.36
CA VAL A 319 -1.93 -17.53 -5.43
C VAL A 319 -1.08 -16.28 -5.31
N PHE A 320 0.24 -16.44 -5.14
CA PHE A 320 1.19 -15.32 -5.18
C PHE A 320 1.34 -14.80 -6.61
N LEU A 321 1.14 -13.49 -6.79
CA LEU A 321 1.41 -12.78 -8.05
C LEU A 321 2.78 -12.10 -8.04
N SER A 322 3.24 -11.64 -6.87
CA SER A 322 4.54 -11.01 -6.67
C SER A 322 5.05 -11.27 -5.26
N ARG A 323 6.37 -11.39 -5.12
CA ARG A 323 7.09 -11.39 -3.84
C ARG A 323 8.47 -10.77 -4.05
N VAL A 324 8.62 -9.52 -3.62
CA VAL A 324 9.90 -8.79 -3.61
C VAL A 324 10.53 -8.98 -2.24
N VAL A 325 11.85 -9.17 -2.15
CA VAL A 325 12.54 -9.44 -0.88
C VAL A 325 13.83 -8.65 -0.81
N GLY A 326 14.01 -7.88 0.26
CA GLY A 326 15.24 -7.12 0.53
C GLY A 326 15.92 -7.56 1.83
N LEU A 327 17.25 -7.64 1.80
CA LEU A 327 18.07 -7.79 3.01
C LEU A 327 18.08 -6.45 3.75
N VAL A 328 17.65 -6.43 5.01
CA VAL A 328 17.59 -5.19 5.83
C VAL A 328 18.72 -5.12 6.87
N SER A 329 19.21 -6.27 7.35
CA SER A 329 20.37 -6.33 8.23
C SER A 329 21.06 -7.69 8.20
N ALA A 330 22.36 -7.70 8.52
CA ALA A 330 23.15 -8.90 8.74
C ALA A 330 23.89 -8.84 10.08
N LYS A 331 24.18 -10.01 10.65
CA LYS A 331 25.00 -10.17 11.87
C LYS A 331 25.97 -11.32 11.69
N GLY A 332 27.25 -11.08 11.95
CA GLY A 332 28.30 -12.09 12.03
C GLY A 332 28.73 -12.34 13.47
N GLU A 333 28.87 -13.61 13.84
CA GLU A 333 29.31 -14.08 15.17
C GLU A 333 30.44 -15.11 15.05
#